data_AF-A0A0B3BH94-F1
#
_entry.id   AF-A0A0B3BH94-F1
#
_cell.length_a   1.000
_cell.length_b   1.000
_cell.length_c   1.000
_cell.angle_alpha   90.00
_cell.angle_beta   90.00
_cell.angle_gamma   90.00
#
_symmetry.space_group_name_H-M   'P 1'
#
loop_
_entity.id
_entity.type
_entity.pdbx_description
1 polymer ?
#
loop_
_entity_poly.entity_id
_entity_poly.type
_entity_poly.pdbx_seq_one_letter_code
_entity_poly.pdbx_strand_id
1 'polypeptide(L)'
;MGNTVLIVGAGVEKTKGLNMPLANELITELIKFTENQGKQVSECLRKKLPNVRFSFRSLVKEDMDSILHSEPEKNDKLTKRLENLKNSGETLRIKLLYKILTQLSSIKKGNYIDEETINIIKDLFTEEDIIDLTDNNLLDLKYFTFSDAFRKILIRLLEESIGLKPKSNESTDEALYNLLMEEFLDFEKLLVNTFIGFYTKKKSDIKKYIYISWILWSYFVWRELTTKIDIGEIPFYSTIPDEWAVITFNYTSFLSKALLICSKDRRAQNLKEILKEFKEKKREYL
;
A
#
# COMPACT_ATOMS: atom_id res chain seq x y z
N MET A 1 16.75 5.15 39.49
CA MET A 1 17.13 4.83 38.10
C MET A 1 16.03 3.97 37.52
N GLY A 2 15.16 4.55 36.70
CA GLY A 2 14.06 3.80 36.09
C GLY A 2 14.57 2.98 34.91
N ASN A 3 14.53 1.65 35.02
CA ASN A 3 14.80 0.74 33.91
C ASN A 3 13.57 0.66 32.99
N THR A 4 13.22 1.76 32.35
CA THR A 4 12.12 1.76 31.38
C THR A 4 12.67 1.33 30.02
N VAL A 5 12.13 0.23 29.50
CA VAL A 5 12.39 -0.23 28.13
C VAL A 5 11.17 0.14 27.28
N LEU A 6 11.39 0.92 26.24
CA LEU A 6 10.39 1.29 25.24
C LEU A 6 10.58 0.44 23.99
N ILE A 7 9.54 -0.28 23.59
CA ILE A 7 9.53 -1.08 22.37
C ILE A 7 8.61 -0.40 21.35
N VAL A 8 9.14 -0.10 20.16
CA VAL A 8 8.42 0.62 19.11
C VAL A 8 8.41 -0.16 17.81
N GLY A 9 7.26 -0.11 17.13
CA GLY A 9 7.03 -0.71 15.82
C GLY A 9 6.62 0.33 14.78
N ALA A 10 6.42 -0.11 13.54
CA ALA A 10 6.38 0.78 12.36
C ALA A 10 5.26 1.84 12.41
N GLY A 11 4.22 1.61 13.21
CA GLY A 11 3.12 2.56 13.41
C GLY A 11 3.55 3.92 13.95
N VAL A 12 4.64 4.01 14.72
CA VAL A 12 5.14 5.30 15.23
C VAL A 12 5.65 6.21 14.11
N GLU A 13 5.98 5.66 12.94
CA GLU A 13 6.49 6.42 11.80
C GLU A 13 5.39 6.93 10.87
N LYS A 14 4.13 6.57 11.13
CA LYS A 14 2.96 7.17 10.46
C LYS A 14 2.70 8.61 10.92
N THR A 15 3.30 9.04 12.03
CA THR A 15 3.11 10.39 12.58
C THR A 15 3.41 11.49 11.57
N LYS A 16 2.68 12.59 11.68
CA LYS A 16 2.83 13.78 10.83
C LYS A 16 4.28 14.23 10.79
N GLY A 17 4.84 14.30 9.59
CA GLY A 17 6.24 14.62 9.32
C GLY A 17 6.98 13.44 8.72
N LEU A 18 6.91 12.25 9.34
CA LEU A 18 7.48 11.01 8.81
C LEU A 18 6.59 10.40 7.73
N ASN A 19 5.27 10.36 8.01
CA ASN A 19 4.21 9.93 7.11
C ASN A 19 4.46 8.56 6.44
N MET A 20 5.22 7.66 7.07
CA MET A 20 5.49 6.34 6.52
C MET A 20 4.18 5.57 6.33
N PRO A 21 4.03 4.80 5.24
CA PRO A 21 2.78 4.10 4.96
C PRO A 21 2.53 2.97 5.95
N LEU A 22 1.26 2.71 6.21
CA LEU A 22 0.78 1.51 6.89
C LEU A 22 0.84 0.31 5.96
N ALA A 23 0.76 -0.91 6.52
CA ALA A 23 0.86 -2.14 5.75
C ALA A 23 -0.19 -2.24 4.62
N ASN A 24 -1.43 -1.81 4.89
CA ASN A 24 -2.52 -1.76 3.92
C ASN A 24 -2.36 -0.68 2.84
N GLU A 25 -1.50 0.33 3.06
CA GLU A 25 -1.20 1.39 2.09
C GLU A 25 -0.01 1.04 1.19
N LEU A 26 0.83 0.09 1.61
CA LEU A 26 2.11 -0.23 0.94
C LEU A 26 1.94 -0.58 -0.53
N ILE A 27 0.97 -1.41 -0.90
CA ILE A 27 0.84 -1.87 -2.30
C ILE A 27 0.56 -0.68 -3.23
N THR A 28 -0.37 0.20 -2.86
CA THR A 28 -0.69 1.40 -3.63
C THR A 28 0.51 2.34 -3.74
N GLU A 29 1.23 2.55 -2.64
CA GLU A 29 2.46 3.35 -2.63
C GLU A 29 3.58 2.75 -3.49
N LEU A 30 3.74 1.43 -3.48
CA LEU A 30 4.72 0.73 -4.31
C LEU A 30 4.36 0.76 -5.80
N ILE A 31 3.06 0.73 -6.15
CA ILE A 31 2.62 0.96 -7.53
C ILE A 31 3.06 2.36 -7.97
N LYS A 32 2.68 3.40 -7.23
CA LYS A 32 3.05 4.79 -7.54
C LYS A 32 4.57 4.96 -7.62
N PHE A 33 5.32 4.37 -6.69
CA PHE A 33 6.78 4.43 -6.68
C PHE A 33 7.38 3.77 -7.92
N THR A 34 6.97 2.55 -8.26
CA THR A 34 7.52 1.83 -9.42
C THR A 34 7.14 2.43 -10.77
N GLU A 35 6.08 3.23 -10.83
CA GLU A 35 5.68 4.00 -12.02
C GLU A 35 6.46 5.33 -12.14
N ASN A 36 6.98 5.85 -11.03
CA ASN A 36 7.65 7.14 -10.95
C ASN A 36 9.12 7.00 -10.46
N GLN A 37 9.42 7.36 -9.21
CA GLN A 37 10.78 7.50 -8.68
C GLN A 37 11.56 6.19 -8.65
N GLY A 38 10.86 5.06 -8.51
CA GLY A 38 11.40 3.71 -8.50
C GLY A 38 11.46 3.02 -9.87
N LYS A 39 11.07 3.70 -10.96
CA LYS A 39 11.00 3.10 -12.30
C LYS A 39 12.33 2.50 -12.74
N GLN A 40 13.42 3.26 -12.61
CA GLN A 40 14.76 2.79 -12.98
C GLN A 40 15.22 1.59 -12.13
N VAL A 41 14.87 1.58 -10.84
CA VAL A 41 15.15 0.45 -9.94
C VAL A 41 14.42 -0.80 -10.41
N SER A 42 13.12 -0.68 -10.71
CA SER A 42 12.29 -1.76 -11.25
C SER A 42 12.86 -2.33 -12.55
N GLU A 43 13.24 -1.47 -13.50
CA GLU A 43 13.86 -1.87 -14.76
C GLU A 43 15.20 -2.58 -14.55
N CYS A 44 16.05 -2.08 -13.64
CA CYS A 44 17.32 -2.71 -13.29
C CYS A 44 17.12 -4.11 -12.70
N LEU A 45 16.20 -4.25 -11.74
CA LEU A 45 15.87 -5.54 -11.13
C LEU A 45 15.36 -6.53 -12.16
N ARG A 46 14.51 -6.11 -13.11
CA ARG A 46 13.99 -6.98 -14.18
C ARG A 46 15.09 -7.46 -15.14
N LYS A 47 16.11 -6.64 -15.39
CA LYS A 47 17.28 -7.05 -16.17
C LYS A 47 18.11 -8.11 -15.44
N LYS A 48 18.21 -8.03 -14.10
CA LYS A 48 18.96 -8.98 -13.26
C LYS A 48 18.16 -10.24 -12.91
N LEU A 49 16.83 -10.13 -12.87
CA LEU A 49 15.89 -11.21 -12.58
C LEU A 49 15.06 -11.50 -13.85
N PRO A 50 15.62 -12.20 -14.84
CA PRO A 50 14.92 -12.44 -16.10
C PRO A 50 13.64 -13.23 -15.86
N ASN A 51 12.61 -12.90 -16.64
CA ASN A 51 11.27 -13.51 -16.64
C ASN A 51 10.41 -13.25 -15.40
N VAL A 52 10.67 -12.17 -14.64
CA VAL A 52 9.71 -11.70 -13.63
C VAL A 52 8.54 -11.00 -14.33
N ARG A 53 7.40 -11.70 -14.41
CA ARG A 53 6.14 -11.15 -14.96
C ARG A 53 5.35 -10.32 -13.96
N PHE A 54 5.61 -10.50 -12.67
CA PHE A 54 4.92 -9.82 -11.59
C PHE A 54 5.05 -8.30 -11.66
N SER A 55 3.96 -7.58 -11.37
CA SER A 55 3.96 -6.18 -10.94
C SER A 55 2.95 -6.01 -9.79
N PHE A 56 3.12 -4.98 -8.97
CA PHE A 56 2.13 -4.69 -7.92
C PHE A 56 0.75 -4.39 -8.52
N ARG A 57 0.70 -3.75 -9.69
CA ARG A 57 -0.54 -3.54 -10.44
C ARG A 57 -1.17 -4.85 -10.92
N SER A 58 -0.37 -5.82 -11.36
CA SER A 58 -0.90 -7.13 -11.77
C SER A 58 -1.47 -7.91 -10.58
N LEU A 59 -0.85 -7.80 -9.40
CA LEU A 59 -1.39 -8.40 -8.16
C LEU A 59 -2.78 -7.87 -7.85
N VAL A 60 -2.93 -6.54 -7.83
CA VAL A 60 -4.20 -5.90 -7.55
C VAL A 60 -5.26 -6.33 -8.56
N LYS A 61 -4.90 -6.35 -9.85
CA LYS A 61 -5.81 -6.81 -10.89
C LYS A 61 -6.20 -8.29 -10.72
N GLU A 62 -5.25 -9.16 -10.40
CA GLU A 62 -5.49 -10.59 -10.14
C GLU A 62 -6.42 -10.80 -8.93
N ASP A 63 -6.22 -10.05 -7.84
CA ASP A 63 -7.07 -10.12 -6.65
C ASP A 63 -8.47 -9.56 -6.92
N MET A 64 -8.59 -8.47 -7.68
CA MET A 64 -9.89 -7.94 -8.13
C MET A 64 -10.60 -8.92 -9.08
N ASP A 65 -9.88 -9.52 -10.02
CA ASP A 65 -10.41 -10.55 -10.93
C ASP A 65 -10.86 -11.78 -10.15
N SER A 66 -10.21 -12.11 -9.03
CA SER A 66 -10.59 -13.26 -8.20
C SER A 66 -12.00 -13.13 -7.60
N ILE A 67 -12.49 -11.90 -7.37
CA ILE A 67 -13.85 -11.63 -6.87
C ILE A 67 -14.92 -12.07 -7.88
N LEU A 68 -14.62 -11.90 -9.16
CA LEU A 68 -15.54 -12.25 -10.24
C LEU A 68 -15.71 -13.76 -10.40
N HIS A 69 -14.73 -14.51 -9.90
CA HIS A 69 -14.68 -15.97 -10.03
C HIS A 69 -14.73 -16.66 -8.66
N SER A 70 -14.93 -15.91 -7.56
CA SER A 70 -14.98 -16.47 -6.22
C SER A 70 -16.30 -17.16 -5.94
N GLU A 71 -16.21 -18.20 -5.12
CA GLU A 71 -17.37 -18.92 -4.60
C GLU A 71 -18.32 -17.95 -3.85
N PRO A 72 -19.65 -18.20 -3.88
CA PRO A 72 -20.65 -17.33 -3.27
C PRO A 72 -20.33 -16.96 -1.81
N GLU A 73 -19.76 -17.89 -1.04
CA GLU A 73 -19.42 -17.70 0.37
C GLU A 73 -18.36 -16.61 0.63
N LYS A 74 -17.38 -16.44 -0.26
CA LYS A 74 -16.38 -15.35 -0.15
C LYS A 74 -17.02 -14.00 -0.50
N ASN A 75 -17.89 -13.98 -1.50
CA ASN A 75 -18.64 -12.79 -1.88
C ASN A 75 -19.60 -12.38 -0.75
N ASP A 76 -20.14 -13.33 0.02
CA ASP A 76 -21.04 -13.04 1.13
C ASP A 76 -20.36 -12.27 2.27
N LYS A 77 -19.07 -12.52 2.55
CA LYS A 77 -18.34 -11.78 3.59
C LYS A 77 -18.14 -10.31 3.20
N LEU A 78 -17.71 -10.05 1.97
CA LEU A 78 -17.53 -8.70 1.45
C LEU A 78 -18.90 -7.99 1.31
N THR A 79 -19.91 -8.69 0.82
CA THR A 79 -21.29 -8.18 0.71
C THR A 79 -21.86 -7.76 2.05
N LYS A 80 -21.68 -8.57 3.12
CA LYS A 80 -22.08 -8.20 4.49
C LYS A 80 -21.35 -6.97 5.03
N ARG A 81 -20.04 -6.87 4.78
CA ARG A 81 -19.24 -5.70 5.18
C ARG A 81 -19.70 -4.43 4.45
N LEU A 82 -20.05 -4.55 3.16
CA LEU A 82 -20.60 -3.45 2.37
C LEU A 82 -22.02 -3.07 2.77
N GLU A 83 -22.85 -4.03 3.18
CA GLU A 83 -24.18 -3.77 3.73
C GLU A 83 -24.09 -2.94 5.02
N ASN A 84 -23.15 -3.27 5.91
CA ASN A 84 -22.89 -2.48 7.11
C ASN A 84 -22.43 -1.06 6.77
N LEU A 85 -21.55 -0.90 5.76
CA LEU A 85 -21.13 0.42 5.30
C LEU A 85 -22.28 1.23 4.71
N LYS A 86 -23.13 0.59 3.90
CA LYS A 86 -24.34 1.19 3.32
C LYS A 86 -25.24 1.77 4.41
N ASN A 87 -25.41 1.07 5.53
CA ASN A 87 -26.20 1.53 6.67
C ASN A 87 -25.58 2.70 7.43
N SER A 88 -24.26 2.92 7.31
CA SER A 88 -23.51 3.97 8.01
C SER A 88 -23.27 5.25 7.20
N GLY A 89 -23.41 5.19 5.87
CA GLY A 89 -23.21 6.30 4.95
C GLY A 89 -23.28 5.82 3.51
N GLU A 90 -24.42 6.01 2.86
CA GLU A 90 -24.66 5.49 1.51
C GLU A 90 -24.06 6.41 0.45
N THR A 91 -22.93 6.01 -0.13
CA THR A 91 -22.38 6.64 -1.34
C THR A 91 -22.80 5.85 -2.58
N LEU A 92 -22.87 6.52 -3.74
CA LEU A 92 -23.19 5.87 -5.00
C LEU A 92 -22.23 4.71 -5.31
N ARG A 93 -20.95 4.82 -4.94
CA ARG A 93 -19.96 3.75 -5.14
C ARG A 93 -20.23 2.54 -4.24
N ILE A 94 -20.56 2.76 -2.96
CA ILE A 94 -20.94 1.67 -2.04
C ILE A 94 -22.19 0.97 -2.57
N LYS A 95 -23.20 1.75 -3.01
CA LYS A 95 -24.45 1.23 -3.55
C LYS A 95 -24.21 0.40 -4.82
N LEU A 96 -23.37 0.90 -5.74
CA LEU A 96 -23.01 0.19 -6.96
C LEU A 96 -22.25 -1.11 -6.64
N LEU A 97 -21.20 -1.03 -5.82
CA LEU A 97 -20.37 -2.20 -5.48
C LEU A 97 -21.20 -3.29 -4.79
N TYR A 98 -22.06 -2.90 -3.83
CA TYR A 98 -22.97 -3.83 -3.14
C TYR A 98 -23.91 -4.53 -4.12
N LYS A 99 -24.56 -3.78 -5.02
CA LYS A 99 -25.45 -4.35 -6.03
C LYS A 99 -24.72 -5.31 -6.96
N ILE A 100 -23.53 -4.90 -7.42
CA ILE A 100 -22.67 -5.70 -8.30
C ILE A 100 -22.35 -7.06 -7.66
N LEU A 101 -21.91 -7.05 -6.40
CA LEU A 101 -21.52 -8.26 -5.68
C LEU A 101 -22.72 -9.14 -5.31
N THR A 102 -23.85 -8.54 -4.97
CA THR A 102 -25.09 -9.29 -4.70
C THR A 102 -25.58 -10.01 -5.96
N GLN A 103 -25.49 -9.34 -7.11
CA GLN A 103 -25.83 -9.95 -8.40
C GLN A 103 -24.90 -11.10 -8.75
N LEU A 104 -23.59 -10.93 -8.51
CA LEU A 104 -22.57 -11.99 -8.63
C LEU A 104 -22.86 -13.21 -7.75
N SER A 105 -23.34 -13.02 -6.52
CA SER A 105 -23.70 -14.15 -5.64
C SER A 105 -25.01 -14.84 -6.07
N SER A 106 -25.88 -14.14 -6.78
CA SER A 106 -27.25 -14.58 -7.09
C SER A 106 -27.42 -15.31 -8.43
N ILE A 107 -26.33 -15.85 -9.03
CA ILE A 107 -26.29 -16.48 -10.37
C ILE A 107 -27.17 -17.75 -10.44
N LYS A 108 -28.49 -17.53 -10.42
CA LYS A 108 -29.54 -18.49 -10.77
C LYS A 108 -30.68 -17.88 -11.58
N LYS A 109 -30.71 -16.58 -11.89
CA LYS A 109 -31.74 -16.00 -12.79
C LYS A 109 -31.26 -14.79 -13.59
N GLY A 110 -31.09 -14.96 -14.90
CA GLY A 110 -31.07 -13.89 -15.91
C GLY A 110 -29.84 -12.96 -15.91
N ASN A 111 -29.03 -13.04 -16.97
CA ASN A 111 -27.78 -12.31 -17.19
C ASN A 111 -27.96 -10.81 -17.55
N TYR A 112 -28.79 -10.04 -16.85
CA TYR A 112 -29.01 -8.64 -17.20
C TYR A 112 -28.87 -7.71 -15.99
N ILE A 113 -28.23 -6.56 -16.21
CA ILE A 113 -28.10 -5.48 -15.23
C ILE A 113 -29.47 -4.79 -15.12
N ASP A 114 -29.98 -4.62 -13.90
CA ASP A 114 -31.22 -3.88 -13.66
C ASP A 114 -31.08 -2.39 -13.99
N GLU A 115 -32.19 -1.75 -14.35
CA GLU A 115 -32.22 -0.34 -14.78
C GLU A 115 -31.71 0.62 -13.70
N GLU A 116 -31.91 0.32 -12.41
CA GLU A 116 -31.38 1.14 -11.32
C GLU A 116 -29.84 1.05 -11.25
N THR A 117 -29.24 -0.11 -11.45
CA THR A 117 -27.78 -0.26 -11.54
C THR A 117 -27.20 0.47 -12.74
N ILE A 118 -27.88 0.43 -13.89
CA ILE A 118 -27.49 1.18 -15.09
C ILE A 118 -27.46 2.69 -14.83
N ASN A 119 -28.45 3.21 -14.12
CA ASN A 119 -28.50 4.63 -13.78
C ASN A 119 -27.35 5.03 -12.84
N ILE A 120 -27.05 4.22 -11.82
CA ILE A 120 -25.91 4.48 -10.93
C ILE A 120 -24.58 4.49 -11.68
N ILE A 121 -24.41 3.61 -12.69
CA ILE A 121 -23.20 3.60 -13.54
C ILE A 121 -23.09 4.92 -14.32
N LYS A 122 -24.19 5.38 -14.93
CA LYS A 122 -24.22 6.65 -15.68
C LYS A 122 -23.98 7.88 -14.80
N ASP A 123 -24.37 7.82 -13.53
CA ASP A 123 -24.12 8.91 -12.58
C ASP A 123 -22.67 8.92 -12.06
N LEU A 124 -21.97 7.78 -12.10
CA LEU A 124 -20.61 7.63 -11.58
C LEU A 124 -19.52 7.80 -12.64
N PHE A 125 -19.77 7.44 -13.88
CA PHE A 125 -18.79 7.43 -14.97
C PHE A 125 -19.17 8.41 -16.07
N THR A 126 -18.17 9.05 -16.69
CA THR A 126 -18.40 9.90 -17.86
C THR A 126 -18.80 9.07 -19.08
N GLU A 127 -19.43 9.68 -20.08
CA GLU A 127 -19.74 8.98 -21.33
C GLU A 127 -18.47 8.41 -22.00
N GLU A 128 -17.34 9.12 -21.91
CA GLU A 128 -16.04 8.65 -22.41
C GLU A 128 -15.54 7.42 -21.64
N ASP A 129 -15.63 7.42 -20.31
CA ASP A 129 -15.31 6.24 -19.49
C ASP A 129 -16.20 5.06 -19.88
N ILE A 130 -17.49 5.27 -20.09
CA ILE A 130 -18.44 4.22 -20.47
C ILE A 130 -18.09 3.66 -21.86
N ILE A 131 -17.74 4.51 -22.82
CA ILE A 131 -17.34 4.11 -24.18
C ILE A 131 -16.05 3.25 -24.16
N ASP A 132 -15.06 3.64 -23.35
CA ASP A 132 -13.81 2.87 -23.15
C ASP A 132 -14.08 1.52 -22.48
N LEU A 133 -15.05 1.47 -21.56
CA LEU A 133 -15.43 0.26 -20.85
C LEU A 133 -16.28 -0.69 -21.73
N THR A 134 -17.09 -0.18 -22.66
CA THR A 134 -18.02 -0.98 -23.48
C THR A 134 -17.58 -1.23 -24.93
N ASP A 135 -16.35 -0.84 -25.29
CA ASP A 135 -15.79 -1.01 -26.64
C ASP A 135 -16.74 -0.42 -27.74
N ASN A 136 -17.13 0.85 -27.59
CA ASN A 136 -17.95 1.65 -28.53
C ASN A 136 -19.46 1.35 -28.66
N ASN A 137 -20.06 0.50 -27.81
CA ASN A 137 -21.52 0.35 -27.79
C ASN A 137 -22.14 1.05 -26.57
N LEU A 138 -22.59 2.29 -26.78
CA LEU A 138 -23.43 3.09 -25.86
C LEU A 138 -24.85 2.52 -25.72
N LEU A 139 -25.23 1.64 -26.65
CA LEU A 139 -26.47 0.90 -26.65
C LEU A 139 -26.20 -0.46 -26.01
N ASP A 140 -27.02 -0.78 -25.00
CA ASP A 140 -27.23 -2.14 -24.48
C ASP A 140 -26.44 -2.63 -23.26
N LEU A 141 -26.17 -1.76 -22.26
CA LEU A 141 -25.96 -2.21 -20.87
C LEU A 141 -27.07 -3.17 -20.37
N LYS A 142 -28.27 -3.06 -20.96
CA LYS A 142 -29.44 -3.92 -20.74
C LYS A 142 -29.30 -5.34 -21.34
N TYR A 143 -28.38 -5.56 -22.28
CA TYR A 143 -28.19 -6.85 -22.96
C TYR A 143 -26.77 -7.41 -22.81
N PHE A 144 -25.85 -6.70 -22.15
CA PHE A 144 -24.53 -7.23 -21.82
C PHE A 144 -24.69 -8.45 -20.91
N THR A 145 -24.19 -9.60 -21.40
CA THR A 145 -23.94 -10.74 -20.52
C THR A 145 -22.87 -10.35 -19.49
N PHE A 146 -22.94 -10.98 -18.32
CA PHE A 146 -22.11 -10.72 -17.14
C PHE A 146 -20.58 -10.64 -17.38
N SER A 147 -20.05 -11.00 -18.56
CA SER A 147 -18.66 -11.44 -18.74
C SER A 147 -17.59 -10.33 -18.76
N ASP A 148 -17.82 -9.20 -19.43
CA ASP A 148 -16.69 -8.29 -19.78
C ASP A 148 -16.89 -6.81 -19.41
N ALA A 149 -18.00 -6.17 -19.81
CA ALA A 149 -18.23 -4.75 -19.47
C ALA A 149 -18.36 -4.54 -17.94
N PHE A 150 -19.09 -5.44 -17.28
CA PHE A 150 -19.29 -5.41 -15.83
C PHE A 150 -18.00 -5.66 -15.04
N ARG A 151 -17.16 -6.58 -15.54
CA ARG A 151 -15.81 -6.83 -15.05
C ARG A 151 -14.96 -5.57 -15.15
N LYS A 152 -14.94 -4.93 -16.31
CA LYS A 152 -14.20 -3.68 -16.53
C LYS A 152 -14.72 -2.56 -15.61
N ILE A 153 -16.04 -2.42 -15.43
CA ILE A 153 -16.67 -1.45 -14.51
C ILE A 153 -16.26 -1.74 -13.06
N LEU A 154 -16.33 -2.98 -12.60
CA LEU A 154 -15.93 -3.35 -11.24
C LEU A 154 -14.44 -3.06 -11.02
N ILE A 155 -13.56 -3.47 -11.92
CA ILE A 155 -12.12 -3.18 -11.84
C ILE A 155 -11.89 -1.68 -11.80
N ARG A 156 -12.55 -0.91 -12.68
CA ARG A 156 -12.42 0.54 -12.72
C ARG A 156 -12.89 1.19 -11.42
N LEU A 157 -14.06 0.79 -10.92
CA LEU A 157 -14.62 1.27 -9.67
C LEU A 157 -13.67 0.97 -8.51
N LEU A 158 -13.12 -0.23 -8.44
CA LEU A 158 -12.17 -0.63 -7.42
C LEU A 158 -10.86 0.17 -7.54
N GLU A 159 -10.28 0.29 -8.74
CA GLU A 159 -9.05 1.07 -9.01
C GLU A 159 -9.18 2.53 -8.57
N GLU A 160 -10.31 3.18 -8.84
CA GLU A 160 -10.58 4.53 -8.35
C GLU A 160 -10.80 4.56 -6.83
N SER A 161 -11.48 3.54 -6.30
CA SER A 161 -11.80 3.46 -4.87
C SER A 161 -10.58 3.17 -4.00
N ILE A 162 -9.48 2.64 -4.55
CA ILE A 162 -8.18 2.50 -3.87
C ILE A 162 -7.14 3.54 -4.31
N GLY A 163 -7.55 4.54 -5.10
CA GLY A 163 -6.69 5.66 -5.50
C GLY A 163 -5.59 5.32 -6.52
N LEU A 164 -5.76 4.25 -7.31
CA LEU A 164 -4.91 3.93 -8.47
C LEU A 164 -5.31 4.69 -9.74
N LYS A 165 -6.54 5.21 -9.80
CA LYS A 165 -7.04 6.08 -10.86
C LYS A 165 -7.71 7.32 -10.27
N PRO A 166 -7.69 8.46 -11.00
CA PRO A 166 -8.44 9.64 -10.59
C PRO A 166 -9.92 9.29 -10.51
N LYS A 167 -10.58 9.78 -9.46
CA LYS A 167 -12.01 9.56 -9.28
C LYS A 167 -12.79 10.31 -10.35
N SER A 168 -13.77 9.67 -10.98
CA SER A 168 -14.70 10.34 -11.89
C SER A 168 -15.65 11.33 -11.18
N ASN A 169 -15.73 11.30 -9.84
CA ASN A 169 -16.53 12.21 -9.02
C ASN A 169 -15.89 12.56 -7.66
N GLU A 170 -16.24 13.72 -7.09
CA GLU A 170 -15.64 14.31 -5.88
C GLU A 170 -16.09 13.69 -4.54
N SER A 171 -16.54 12.43 -4.49
CA SER A 171 -16.95 11.81 -3.22
C SER A 171 -15.77 11.24 -2.43
N THR A 172 -15.61 11.66 -1.17
CA THR A 172 -14.63 11.14 -0.20
C THR A 172 -15.15 9.87 0.48
N ASP A 173 -15.12 8.75 -0.26
CA ASP A 173 -15.54 7.44 0.27
C ASP A 173 -14.41 6.77 1.10
N GLU A 174 -13.95 7.43 2.16
CA GLU A 174 -12.83 6.96 2.99
C GLU A 174 -13.11 5.59 3.63
N ALA A 175 -14.34 5.35 4.07
CA ALA A 175 -14.75 4.07 4.65
C ALA A 175 -14.72 2.93 3.62
N LEU A 176 -15.14 3.19 2.38
CA LEU A 176 -15.05 2.23 1.29
C LEU A 176 -13.59 1.97 0.94
N TYR A 177 -12.77 3.02 0.81
CA TYR A 177 -11.33 2.90 0.57
C TYR A 177 -10.70 1.98 1.61
N ASN A 178 -10.88 2.25 2.91
CA ASN A 178 -10.28 1.45 3.98
C ASN A 178 -10.71 -0.03 3.92
N LEU A 179 -11.99 -0.31 3.68
CA LEU A 179 -12.49 -1.68 3.53
C LEU A 179 -11.82 -2.40 2.36
N LEU A 180 -11.72 -1.76 1.19
CA LEU A 180 -11.14 -2.38 0.00
C LEU A 180 -9.63 -2.55 0.12
N MET A 181 -8.93 -1.63 0.79
CA MET A 181 -7.49 -1.77 1.08
C MET A 181 -7.24 -2.99 2.00
N GLU A 182 -8.08 -3.20 3.02
CA GLU A 182 -7.98 -4.38 3.89
C GLU A 182 -8.24 -5.69 3.14
N GLU A 183 -9.22 -5.71 2.24
CA GLU A 183 -9.63 -6.94 1.57
C GLU A 183 -8.67 -7.33 0.41
N PHE A 184 -8.15 -6.35 -0.32
CA PHE A 184 -7.37 -6.59 -1.54
C PHE A 184 -5.89 -6.33 -1.40
N LEU A 185 -5.46 -5.49 -0.46
CA LEU A 185 -4.08 -5.03 -0.40
C LEU A 185 -3.31 -5.60 0.80
N ASP A 186 -3.53 -6.89 1.07
CA ASP A 186 -2.83 -7.61 2.12
C ASP A 186 -1.38 -7.91 1.70
N PHE A 187 -0.50 -6.98 2.07
CA PHE A 187 0.94 -7.08 1.81
C PHE A 187 1.60 -8.24 2.58
N GLU A 188 1.09 -8.60 3.76
CA GLU A 188 1.63 -9.69 4.56
C GLU A 188 1.39 -11.03 3.86
N LYS A 189 0.14 -11.25 3.42
CA LYS A 189 -0.23 -12.42 2.63
C LYS A 189 0.59 -12.53 1.34
N LEU A 190 0.85 -11.41 0.66
CA LEU A 190 1.74 -11.38 -0.51
C LEU A 190 3.15 -11.89 -0.18
N LEU A 191 3.75 -11.40 0.91
CA LEU A 191 5.08 -11.81 1.34
C LEU A 191 5.12 -13.29 1.75
N VAL A 192 4.15 -13.75 2.54
CA VAL A 192 4.07 -15.16 2.97
C VAL A 192 3.93 -16.09 1.77
N ASN A 193 3.00 -15.81 0.87
CA ASN A 193 2.75 -16.65 -0.31
C ASN A 193 3.98 -16.75 -1.23
N THR A 194 4.73 -15.66 -1.36
CA THR A 194 5.95 -15.65 -2.17
C THR A 194 7.14 -16.29 -1.46
N PHE A 195 7.23 -16.14 -0.14
CA PHE A 195 8.25 -16.74 0.70
C PHE A 195 8.14 -18.28 0.76
N ILE A 196 6.93 -18.84 0.75
CA ILE A 196 6.70 -20.29 0.65
C ILE A 196 7.38 -20.89 -0.62
N GLY A 197 7.60 -20.06 -1.64
CA GLY A 197 8.38 -20.40 -2.82
C GLY A 197 9.78 -20.95 -2.51
N PHE A 198 10.43 -20.50 -1.42
CA PHE A 198 11.73 -21.00 -1.01
C PHE A 198 11.67 -22.45 -0.51
N TYR A 199 10.65 -22.79 0.29
CA TYR A 199 10.44 -24.16 0.79
C TYR A 199 10.05 -25.12 -0.33
N THR A 200 9.19 -24.65 -1.24
CA THR A 200 8.70 -25.43 -2.40
C THR A 200 9.67 -25.43 -3.59
N LYS A 201 10.79 -24.71 -3.49
CA LYS A 201 11.80 -24.52 -4.56
C LYS A 201 11.20 -23.99 -5.87
N LYS A 202 10.07 -23.29 -5.81
CA LYS A 202 9.39 -22.72 -6.97
C LYS A 202 10.10 -21.43 -7.42
N LYS A 203 10.94 -21.55 -8.45
CA LYS A 203 11.80 -20.46 -8.95
C LYS A 203 11.04 -19.16 -9.28
N SER A 204 9.81 -19.24 -9.77
CA SER A 204 8.99 -18.04 -10.06
C SER A 204 8.71 -17.23 -8.80
N ASP A 205 8.40 -17.93 -7.71
CA ASP A 205 7.94 -17.33 -6.46
C ASP A 205 9.13 -16.77 -5.69
N ILE A 206 10.28 -17.47 -5.73
CA ILE A 206 11.57 -16.97 -5.23
C ILE A 206 11.94 -15.66 -5.94
N LYS A 207 11.87 -15.61 -7.28
CA LYS A 207 12.17 -14.40 -8.04
C LYS A 207 11.18 -13.26 -7.72
N LYS A 208 9.89 -13.59 -7.57
CA LYS A 208 8.84 -12.64 -7.18
C LYS A 208 9.14 -12.06 -5.80
N TYR A 209 9.49 -12.88 -4.82
CA TYR A 209 9.90 -12.44 -3.48
C TYR A 209 11.09 -11.50 -3.55
N ILE A 210 12.18 -11.89 -4.22
CA ILE A 210 13.38 -11.05 -4.36
C ILE A 210 13.02 -9.68 -4.97
N TYR A 211 12.22 -9.67 -6.05
CA TYR A 211 11.76 -8.43 -6.66
C TYR A 211 10.97 -7.55 -5.66
N ILE A 212 10.01 -8.12 -4.95
CA ILE A 212 9.19 -7.40 -3.96
C ILE A 212 10.08 -6.82 -2.86
N SER A 213 10.97 -7.62 -2.26
CA SER A 213 11.86 -7.18 -1.18
C SER A 213 12.78 -6.04 -1.60
N TRP A 214 13.37 -6.11 -2.79
CA TRP A 214 14.26 -5.05 -3.28
C TRP A 214 13.52 -3.76 -3.62
N ILE A 215 12.32 -3.85 -4.19
CA ILE A 215 11.49 -2.67 -4.42
C ILE A 215 11.04 -2.04 -3.09
N LEU A 216 10.62 -2.86 -2.12
CA LEU A 216 10.23 -2.40 -0.79
C LEU A 216 11.38 -1.67 -0.09
N TRP A 217 12.57 -2.27 -0.09
CA TRP A 217 13.77 -1.65 0.47
C TRP A 217 14.08 -0.32 -0.22
N SER A 218 14.04 -0.30 -1.55
CA SER A 218 14.33 0.91 -2.34
C SER A 218 13.30 2.01 -2.07
N TYR A 219 12.03 1.66 -1.89
CA TYR A 219 10.97 2.58 -1.50
C TYR A 219 11.24 3.19 -0.12
N PHE A 220 11.59 2.38 0.89
CA PHE A 220 11.89 2.90 2.22
C PHE A 220 13.12 3.80 2.25
N VAL A 221 14.18 3.44 1.54
CA VAL A 221 15.37 4.29 1.39
C VAL A 221 14.99 5.62 0.72
N TRP A 222 14.22 5.57 -0.37
CA TRP A 222 13.76 6.78 -1.05
C TRP A 222 12.89 7.67 -0.15
N ARG A 223 11.92 7.08 0.57
CA ARG A 223 11.08 7.80 1.54
C ARG A 223 11.93 8.46 2.60
N GLU A 224 12.87 7.72 3.18
CA GLU A 224 13.74 8.26 4.21
C GLU A 224 14.63 9.42 3.72
N LEU A 225 15.12 9.35 2.47
CA LEU A 225 15.95 10.42 1.88
C LEU A 225 15.14 11.65 1.46
N THR A 226 13.86 11.48 1.11
CA THR A 226 12.99 12.57 0.65
C THR A 226 12.22 13.24 1.77
N THR A 227 12.04 12.54 2.89
CA THR A 227 11.49 13.11 4.12
C THR A 227 12.44 14.18 4.66
N LYS A 228 12.15 15.44 4.34
CA LYS A 228 12.85 16.62 4.85
C LYS A 228 12.43 16.86 6.29
N ILE A 229 13.13 16.22 7.22
CA ILE A 229 12.97 16.44 8.65
C ILE A 229 14.29 16.95 9.20
N ASP A 230 14.23 18.07 9.93
CA ASP A 230 15.36 18.52 10.71
C ASP A 230 15.64 17.51 11.81
N ILE A 231 16.92 17.15 11.91
CA ILE A 231 17.36 15.97 12.65
C ILE A 231 16.94 16.06 14.14
N GLY A 232 16.73 17.27 14.69
CA GLY A 232 16.25 17.52 16.06
C GLY A 232 14.73 17.53 16.27
N GLU A 233 13.93 17.47 15.21
CA GLU A 233 12.46 17.52 15.27
C GLU A 233 11.82 16.23 14.75
N ILE A 234 12.53 15.09 14.84
CA ILE A 234 11.98 13.82 14.37
C ILE A 234 10.74 13.48 15.21
N PRO A 235 9.53 13.47 14.60
CA PRO A 235 8.28 13.23 15.31
C PRO A 235 8.33 11.93 16.10
N PHE A 236 7.71 11.93 17.29
CA PHE A 236 7.75 10.85 18.27
C PHE A 236 9.14 10.59 18.89
N TYR A 237 10.18 10.39 18.08
CA TYR A 237 11.50 10.03 18.57
C TYR A 237 12.20 11.14 19.37
N SER A 238 11.96 12.41 19.05
CA SER A 238 12.48 13.56 19.81
C SER A 238 11.87 13.70 21.21
N THR A 239 10.74 13.04 21.47
CA THR A 239 10.03 13.10 22.76
C THR A 239 10.47 12.02 23.75
N ILE A 240 11.31 11.08 23.31
CA ILE A 240 11.74 9.95 24.13
C ILE A 240 12.83 10.42 25.11
N PRO A 241 12.66 10.21 26.43
CA PRO A 241 13.69 10.55 27.40
C PRO A 241 14.99 9.75 27.17
N ASP A 242 16.14 10.42 27.33
CA ASP A 242 17.47 9.80 27.20
C ASP A 242 17.75 8.64 28.17
N GLU A 243 16.99 8.57 29.27
CA GLU A 243 17.13 7.53 30.29
C GLU A 243 16.51 6.20 29.88
N TRP A 244 15.70 6.17 28.81
CA TRP A 244 14.97 4.97 28.38
C TRP A 244 15.79 4.14 27.39
N ALA A 245 15.75 2.82 27.55
CA ALA A 245 16.29 1.91 26.55
C ALA A 245 15.24 1.71 25.45
N VAL A 246 15.55 2.04 24.20
CA VAL A 246 14.62 1.94 23.07
C VAL A 246 14.99 0.78 22.16
N ILE A 247 14.04 -0.12 21.92
CA ILE A 247 14.14 -1.19 20.91
C ILE A 247 13.16 -0.86 19.79
N THR A 248 13.67 -0.75 18.55
CA THR A 248 12.84 -0.51 17.37
C THR A 248 12.83 -1.71 16.44
N PHE A 249 11.65 -2.01 15.91
CA PHE A 249 11.45 -2.98 14.83
C PHE A 249 11.20 -2.28 13.48
N ASN A 250 11.57 -1.01 13.37
CA ASN A 250 11.29 -0.20 12.19
C ASN A 250 12.34 -0.39 11.10
N TYR A 251 11.91 -0.22 9.86
CA TYR A 251 12.74 -0.43 8.67
C TYR A 251 13.55 0.82 8.26
N THR A 252 13.49 1.88 9.05
CA THR A 252 14.15 3.18 8.77
C THR A 252 15.18 3.53 9.84
N SER A 253 16.05 4.50 9.55
CA SER A 253 17.08 4.96 10.49
C SER A 253 16.68 6.19 11.33
N PHE A 254 15.39 6.53 11.42
CA PHE A 254 14.95 7.73 12.16
C PHE A 254 15.32 7.71 13.65
N LEU A 255 15.15 6.56 14.33
CA LEU A 255 15.56 6.42 15.74
C LEU A 255 17.07 6.65 15.91
N SER A 256 17.90 6.08 15.04
CA SER A 256 19.35 6.22 15.16
C SER A 256 19.79 7.66 14.91
N LYS A 257 19.15 8.38 13.99
CA LYS A 257 19.35 9.81 13.75
C LYS A 257 18.99 10.65 14.98
N ALA A 258 17.87 10.35 15.65
CA ALA A 258 17.46 11.03 16.88
C ALA A 258 18.45 10.79 18.04
N LEU A 259 18.82 9.52 18.28
CA LEU A 259 19.76 9.17 19.35
C LEU A 259 21.19 9.68 19.11
N LEU A 260 21.61 9.80 17.85
CA LEU A 260 22.90 10.41 17.52
C LEU A 260 22.97 11.87 17.96
N ILE A 261 21.86 12.60 18.04
CA ILE A 261 21.83 13.97 18.56
C ILE A 261 21.95 13.99 20.08
N CYS A 262 21.20 13.17 20.80
CA CYS A 262 21.34 13.06 22.26
C CYS A 262 22.78 12.65 22.65
N SER A 263 23.44 11.85 21.80
CA SER A 263 24.84 11.50 21.97
C SER A 263 25.84 12.60 21.56
N LYS A 264 25.47 13.51 20.65
CA LYS A 264 26.35 14.60 20.17
C LYS A 264 26.52 15.70 21.21
N ASP A 265 25.53 15.94 22.06
CA ASP A 265 25.67 16.83 23.22
C ASP A 265 26.66 16.29 24.27
N ARG A 266 26.83 14.96 24.39
CA ARG A 266 27.89 14.35 25.23
C ARG A 266 29.23 14.15 24.48
N ARG A 267 29.21 13.85 23.19
CA ARG A 267 30.43 13.59 22.40
C ARG A 267 31.22 14.85 22.06
N ALA A 268 30.61 16.03 22.07
CA ALA A 268 31.33 17.29 21.86
C ALA A 268 32.33 17.62 23.00
N GLN A 269 32.14 17.09 24.21
CA GLN A 269 33.12 17.15 25.29
C GLN A 269 34.22 16.09 25.14
N ASN A 270 33.85 14.83 24.88
CA ASN A 270 34.83 13.73 24.74
C ASN A 270 35.73 13.87 23.49
N LEU A 271 35.25 14.41 22.37
CA LEU A 271 36.11 14.60 21.18
C LEU A 271 37.17 15.69 21.39
N LYS A 272 36.90 16.71 22.22
CA LYS A 272 37.92 17.73 22.57
C LYS A 272 38.98 17.18 23.51
N GLU A 273 38.61 16.35 24.47
CA GLU A 273 39.56 15.64 25.34
C GLU A 273 40.39 14.62 24.56
N ILE A 274 39.76 13.80 23.72
CA ILE A 274 40.46 12.81 22.89
C ILE A 274 41.40 13.50 21.89
N LEU A 275 41.00 14.63 21.26
CA LEU A 275 41.89 15.41 20.38
C LEU A 275 43.01 16.14 21.15
N LYS A 276 42.80 16.49 22.42
CA LYS A 276 43.83 17.07 23.29
C LYS A 276 44.85 16.00 23.69
N GLU A 277 44.38 14.82 24.08
CA GLU A 277 45.22 13.66 24.41
C GLU A 277 46.03 13.19 23.19
N PHE A 278 45.44 13.21 21.98
CA PHE A 278 46.14 12.87 20.75
C PHE A 278 47.21 13.93 20.37
N LYS A 279 46.96 15.21 20.65
CA LYS A 279 47.93 16.30 20.40
C LYS A 279 49.08 16.31 21.42
N GLU A 280 48.80 15.95 22.67
CA GLU A 280 49.82 15.81 23.72
C GLU A 280 50.69 14.58 23.46
N LYS A 281 50.11 13.42 23.16
CA LYS A 281 50.88 12.20 22.81
C LYS A 281 51.67 12.35 21.51
N LYS A 282 51.20 13.13 20.52
CA LYS A 282 51.98 13.39 19.29
C LYS A 282 53.27 14.20 19.53
N ARG A 283 53.41 14.90 20.67
CA ARG A 283 54.65 15.60 21.06
C ARG A 283 55.66 14.70 21.78
N GLU A 284 55.28 13.52 22.23
CA GLU A 284 56.23 12.54 22.82
C GLU A 284 56.89 11.65 21.76
N TYR A 285 56.35 11.63 20.53
CA TYR A 285 56.84 10.79 19.42
C TYR A 285 57.39 11.61 18.23
N LEU A 286 57.72 12.89 18.47
CA LEU A 286 58.50 13.77 17.60
C LEU A 286 59.60 14.43 18.43
#